data_AF-A0A852M128-F1
#
_entry.id   AF-A0A852M128-F1
#
_cell.length_a   1.000
_cell.length_b   1.000
_cell.length_c   1.000
_cell.angle_alpha   90.00
_cell.angle_beta   90.00
_cell.angle_gamma   90.00
#
_symmetry.space_group_name_H-M   'P 1'
#
loop_
_entity.id
_entity.type
_entity.pdbx_description
1 polymer ?
#
loop_
_entity_poly.entity_id
_entity_poly.type
_entity_poly.pdbx_seq_one_letter_code
_entity_poly.pdbx_strand_id
1 'polypeptide(L)'
;PGPEASQPARKRQRLTHLSPEEKALRRKLKNRVAAQSARDRKKARMAELEQQVLELEEENQKLLLENQLLREKTCNLSVENQELRSCLGLDALKMEESKVVKESQVDERRVVTGSAESAALRLRVPLQQVQAQPSPLLITSTWILMAVTLQTLSLISCWASCTVWTQRCFSNTLFQNQRAWRSWRKRSVEKLIPYQPPTLPLWGPHQQSWRPLMN
;
A
#
# COMPACT_ATOMS: atom_id res chain seq x y z
N PRO A 1 37.47 -5.89 -42.65
CA PRO A 1 36.63 -4.80 -42.11
C PRO A 1 36.36 -5.00 -40.62
N GLY A 2 36.95 -4.11 -39.80
CA GLY A 2 36.90 -4.17 -38.34
C GLY A 2 35.54 -3.75 -37.77
N PRO A 3 35.27 -4.12 -36.50
CA PRO A 3 33.94 -4.12 -35.92
C PRO A 3 33.49 -2.72 -35.48
N GLU A 4 32.22 -2.44 -35.74
CA GLU A 4 31.45 -1.31 -35.21
C GLU A 4 31.58 -1.21 -33.69
N ALA A 5 32.17 -0.11 -33.24
CA ALA A 5 32.36 0.21 -31.84
C ALA A 5 31.03 0.55 -31.18
N SER A 6 30.56 -0.34 -30.30
CA SER A 6 29.55 -0.02 -29.28
C SER A 6 29.85 1.33 -28.63
N GLN A 7 29.00 2.33 -28.85
CA GLN A 7 29.19 3.66 -28.28
C GLN A 7 29.23 3.55 -26.74
N PRO A 8 30.35 3.89 -26.09
CA PRO A 8 30.47 3.74 -24.64
C PRO A 8 29.57 4.77 -23.95
N ALA A 9 28.79 4.30 -22.98
CA ALA A 9 27.98 5.15 -22.09
C ALA A 9 28.81 6.35 -21.63
N ARG A 10 28.28 7.57 -21.83
CA ARG A 10 28.96 8.85 -21.59
C ARG A 10 29.45 8.89 -20.13
N LYS A 11 30.69 8.47 -19.91
CA LYS A 11 31.34 8.50 -18.58
C LYS A 11 31.42 9.96 -18.19
N ARG A 12 30.74 10.34 -17.11
CA ARG A 12 30.81 11.71 -16.57
C ARG A 12 32.29 12.08 -16.44
N GLN A 13 32.71 13.15 -17.11
CA GLN A 13 34.08 13.65 -16.99
C GLN A 13 34.39 13.83 -15.50
N ARG A 14 35.48 13.24 -15.04
CA ARG A 14 35.92 13.39 -13.65
C ARG A 14 36.26 14.86 -13.46
N LEU A 15 35.65 15.47 -12.43
CA LEU A 15 35.84 16.86 -12.07
C LEU A 15 37.28 17.02 -11.51
N THR A 16 38.26 17.22 -12.39
CA THR A 16 39.70 17.27 -12.09
C THR A 16 40.14 18.61 -11.49
N HIS A 17 39.34 19.66 -11.62
CA HIS A 17 39.70 21.03 -11.23
C HIS A 17 39.41 21.42 -9.78
N LEU A 18 38.81 20.54 -8.98
CA LEU A 18 38.53 20.82 -7.56
C LEU A 18 39.47 20.04 -6.67
N SER A 19 40.04 20.75 -5.70
CA SER A 19 40.84 20.17 -4.62
C SER A 19 40.03 19.10 -3.87
N PRO A 20 40.67 18.03 -3.36
CA PRO A 20 40.00 17.02 -2.53
C PRO A 20 39.23 17.65 -1.35
N GLU A 21 39.73 18.74 -0.77
CA GLU A 21 39.09 19.44 0.34
C GLU A 21 37.79 20.14 -0.08
N GLU A 22 37.80 20.83 -1.21
CA GLU A 22 36.61 21.49 -1.79
C GLU A 22 35.52 20.46 -2.14
N LYS A 23 35.92 19.31 -2.68
CA LYS A 23 35.00 18.19 -2.94
C LYS A 23 34.37 17.66 -1.66
N ALA A 24 35.15 17.53 -0.58
CA ALA A 24 34.66 17.10 0.72
C ALA A 24 33.68 18.12 1.31
N LEU A 25 34.00 19.42 1.27
CA LEU A 25 33.12 20.50 1.71
C LEU A 25 31.80 20.50 0.93
N ARG A 26 31.86 20.38 -0.39
CA ARG A 26 30.66 20.29 -1.25
C ARG A 26 29.80 19.07 -0.91
N ARG A 27 30.42 17.92 -0.62
CA ARG A 27 29.70 16.71 -0.19
C ARG A 27 29.01 16.92 1.15
N LYS A 28 29.70 17.52 2.13
CA LYS A 28 29.13 17.87 3.44
C LYS A 28 27.93 18.81 3.29
N LEU A 29 28.05 19.87 2.48
CA LEU A 29 26.96 20.82 2.25
C LEU A 29 25.75 20.14 1.59
N LYS A 30 25.97 19.34 0.54
CA LYS A 30 24.89 18.59 -0.12
C LYS A 30 24.19 17.61 0.82
N ASN A 31 24.96 16.89 1.64
CA ASN A 31 24.39 15.97 2.61
C ASN A 31 23.57 16.70 3.67
N ARG A 32 24.05 17.85 4.16
CA ARG A 32 23.32 18.71 5.09
C ARG A 32 21.98 19.18 4.49
N VAL A 33 21.99 19.67 3.25
CA VAL A 33 20.77 20.10 2.56
C VAL A 33 19.83 18.91 2.33
N ALA A 34 20.34 17.77 1.89
CA ALA A 34 19.52 16.57 1.68
C ALA A 34 18.86 16.09 2.99
N ALA A 35 19.60 16.09 4.11
CA ALA A 35 19.06 15.75 5.42
C ALA A 35 17.97 16.74 5.86
N GLN A 36 18.17 18.04 5.62
CA GLN A 36 17.15 19.06 5.90
C GLN A 36 15.90 18.84 5.05
N SER A 37 16.04 18.71 3.73
CA SER A 37 14.90 18.45 2.84
C SER A 37 14.18 17.13 3.13
N ALA A 38 14.86 16.11 3.68
CA ALA A 38 14.23 14.88 4.13
C ALA A 38 13.39 15.10 5.40
N ARG A 39 13.91 15.88 6.36
CA ARG A 39 13.18 16.28 7.56
C ARG A 39 11.96 17.14 7.23
N ASP A 40 12.11 18.11 6.35
CA ASP A 40 11.02 19.00 5.93
C ASP A 40 9.91 18.20 5.23
N ARG A 41 10.27 17.24 4.36
CA ARG A 41 9.30 16.32 3.74
C ARG A 41 8.57 15.46 4.77
N LYS A 42 9.28 14.96 5.79
CA LYS A 42 8.65 14.20 6.87
C LYS A 42 7.69 15.09 7.65
N LYS A 43 8.09 16.31 8.00
CA LYS A 43 7.24 17.28 8.73
C LYS A 43 5.99 17.64 7.92
N ALA A 44 6.14 17.87 6.62
CA ALA A 44 5.01 18.14 5.73
C ALA A 44 4.02 16.97 5.68
N ARG A 45 4.52 15.73 5.52
CA ARG A 45 3.64 14.54 5.55
C ARG A 45 2.97 14.31 6.90
N MET A 46 3.66 14.57 7.99
CA MET A 46 3.04 14.49 9.33
C MET A 46 1.91 15.51 9.46
N ALA A 47 2.14 16.76 9.06
CA ALA A 47 1.12 17.81 9.11
C ALA A 47 -0.07 17.50 8.18
N GLU A 48 0.16 16.95 6.98
CA GLU A 48 -0.89 16.51 6.07
C GLU A 48 -1.75 15.39 6.69
N LEU A 49 -1.13 14.41 7.34
CA LEU A 49 -1.86 13.35 8.03
C LEU A 49 -2.64 13.86 9.24
N GLU A 50 -2.05 14.76 10.04
CA GLU A 50 -2.74 15.42 11.16
C GLU A 50 -3.97 16.19 10.67
N GLN A 51 -3.85 16.91 9.55
CA GLN A 51 -4.96 17.62 8.93
C GLN A 51 -6.06 16.66 8.44
N GLN A 52 -5.70 15.56 7.77
CA GLN A 52 -6.66 14.55 7.33
C GLN A 52 -7.42 13.91 8.50
N VAL A 53 -6.76 13.68 9.64
CA VAL A 53 -7.42 13.15 10.83
C VAL A 53 -8.46 14.15 11.35
N LEU A 54 -8.11 15.43 11.45
CA LEU A 54 -9.06 16.47 11.88
C LEU A 54 -10.27 16.57 10.94
N GLU A 55 -10.04 16.58 9.63
CA GLU A 55 -11.12 16.62 8.63
C GLU A 55 -12.05 15.40 8.76
N LEU A 56 -11.50 14.20 8.90
CA LEU A 56 -12.28 12.98 9.11
C LEU A 56 -13.06 12.98 10.44
N GLU A 57 -12.49 13.55 11.50
CA GLU A 57 -13.16 13.70 12.79
C GLU A 57 -14.36 14.66 12.68
N GLU A 58 -14.19 15.79 12.01
CA GLU A 58 -15.28 16.74 11.74
C GLU A 58 -16.39 16.13 10.87
N GLU A 59 -16.03 15.42 9.80
CA GLU A 59 -16.98 14.72 8.95
C GLU A 59 -17.76 13.64 9.72
N ASN A 60 -17.08 12.88 10.57
CA ASN A 60 -17.71 11.86 11.40
C ASN A 60 -18.71 12.47 12.37
N GLN A 61 -18.35 13.56 13.05
CA GLN A 61 -19.27 14.30 13.93
C GLN A 61 -20.50 14.79 13.16
N LYS A 62 -20.31 15.35 11.96
CA LYS A 62 -21.42 15.79 11.11
C LYS A 62 -22.35 14.64 10.73
N LEU A 63 -21.79 13.51 10.32
CA LEU A 63 -22.56 12.31 9.96
C LEU A 63 -23.31 11.73 11.16
N LEU A 64 -22.72 11.76 12.36
CA LEU A 64 -23.38 11.32 13.59
C LEU A 64 -24.61 12.16 13.88
N LEU A 65 -24.50 13.49 13.81
CA LEU A 65 -25.62 14.41 14.00
C LEU A 65 -26.72 14.19 12.96
N GLU A 66 -26.35 14.01 11.68
CA GLU A 66 -27.31 13.72 10.62
C GLU A 66 -28.01 12.37 10.85
N ASN A 67 -27.27 11.35 11.26
CA ASN A 67 -27.84 10.04 11.54
C ASN A 67 -28.82 10.08 12.70
N GLN A 68 -28.50 10.81 13.77
CA GLN A 68 -29.41 11.04 14.90
C GLN A 68 -30.70 11.73 14.44
N LEU A 69 -30.58 12.83 13.69
CA LEU A 69 -31.73 13.56 13.16
C LEU A 69 -32.61 12.67 12.25
N LEU A 70 -32.01 11.83 11.41
CA LEU A 70 -32.74 10.90 10.55
C LEU A 70 -33.46 9.81 11.36
N ARG A 71 -32.85 9.31 12.43
CA ARG A 71 -33.50 8.35 13.35
C ARG A 71 -34.69 8.97 14.06
N GLU A 72 -34.55 10.20 14.55
CA GLU A 72 -35.65 10.94 15.18
C GLU A 72 -36.82 11.12 14.20
N LYS A 73 -36.54 11.59 12.97
CA LYS A 73 -37.56 11.73 11.92
C LYS A 73 -38.23 10.40 11.60
N THR A 74 -37.46 9.32 11.49
CA THR A 74 -37.99 7.98 11.21
C THR A 74 -38.87 7.49 12.35
N CYS A 75 -38.47 7.75 13.60
CA CYS A 75 -39.26 7.43 14.78
C CYS A 75 -40.58 8.19 14.77
N ASN A 76 -40.55 9.52 14.61
CA ASN A 76 -41.74 10.36 14.57
C ASN A 76 -42.71 9.92 13.46
N LEU A 77 -42.22 9.74 12.23
CA LEU A 77 -43.03 9.27 11.11
C LEU A 77 -43.59 7.86 11.36
N SER A 78 -42.82 6.98 12.02
CA SER A 78 -43.31 5.63 12.35
C SER A 78 -44.44 5.65 13.38
N VAL A 79 -44.38 6.56 14.36
CA VAL A 79 -45.42 6.78 15.36
C VAL A 79 -46.67 7.36 14.70
N GLU A 80 -46.53 8.43 13.92
CA GLU A 80 -47.64 9.03 13.16
C GLU A 80 -48.30 8.00 12.23
N ASN A 81 -47.50 7.19 11.53
CA ASN A 81 -48.02 6.14 10.66
C ASN A 81 -48.79 5.07 11.44
N GLN A 82 -48.30 4.69 12.62
CA GLN A 82 -48.98 3.76 13.49
C GLN A 82 -50.31 4.35 13.98
N GLU A 83 -50.32 5.58 14.47
CA GLU A 83 -51.54 6.26 14.93
C GLU A 83 -52.60 6.35 13.82
N LEU A 84 -52.19 6.69 12.60
CA LEU A 84 -53.09 6.71 11.44
C LEU A 84 -53.63 5.32 11.11
N ARG A 85 -52.80 4.28 11.18
CA ARG A 85 -53.25 2.88 10.97
C ARG A 85 -54.21 2.42 12.06
N SER A 86 -53.98 2.80 13.31
CA SER A 86 -54.90 2.57 14.43
C SER A 86 -56.24 3.24 14.19
N CYS A 87 -56.23 4.51 13.78
CA CYS A 87 -57.45 5.26 13.46
C CYS A 87 -58.24 4.63 12.30
N LEU A 88 -57.54 4.02 11.34
CA LEU A 88 -58.14 3.34 10.19
C LEU A 88 -58.51 1.88 10.45
N GLY A 89 -58.26 1.34 11.66
CA GLY A 89 -58.57 -0.05 12.02
C GLY A 89 -57.69 -1.11 11.34
N LEU A 90 -56.50 -0.73 10.84
CA LEU A 90 -55.60 -1.58 10.05
C LEU A 90 -54.56 -2.35 10.90
N ASP A 91 -54.55 -2.17 12.22
CA ASP A 91 -53.50 -2.69 13.12
C ASP A 91 -53.49 -4.22 13.27
N ALA A 92 -54.60 -4.90 12.98
CA ALA A 92 -54.75 -6.34 13.19
C ALA A 92 -53.96 -7.22 12.20
N LEU A 93 -53.44 -6.67 11.09
CA LEU A 93 -52.87 -7.46 9.99
C LEU A 93 -51.34 -7.60 9.99
N LYS A 94 -50.61 -7.03 10.96
CA LYS A 94 -49.13 -6.91 10.85
C LYS A 94 -48.27 -7.55 11.95
N MET A 95 -48.84 -8.44 12.76
CA MET A 95 -48.06 -9.15 13.80
C MET A 95 -46.93 -10.03 13.21
N GLU A 96 -46.98 -10.36 11.91
CA GLU A 96 -46.01 -11.25 11.26
C GLU A 96 -44.85 -10.55 10.52
N GLU A 97 -44.97 -9.30 10.07
CA GLU A 97 -43.90 -8.67 9.24
C GLU A 97 -42.88 -7.83 10.03
N SER A 98 -43.20 -7.45 11.27
CA SER A 98 -42.46 -6.41 12.00
C SER A 98 -41.36 -6.92 12.95
N LYS A 99 -41.22 -8.24 13.11
CA LYS A 99 -40.22 -8.84 14.02
C LYS A 99 -38.80 -8.91 13.44
N VAL A 100 -38.61 -8.74 12.13
CA VAL A 100 -37.32 -8.95 11.46
C VAL A 100 -36.39 -7.71 11.49
N VAL A 101 -36.90 -6.51 11.78
CA VAL A 101 -36.12 -5.26 11.63
C VAL A 101 -35.63 -4.67 12.96
N LYS A 102 -36.12 -5.13 14.11
CA LYS A 102 -35.84 -4.50 15.42
C LYS A 102 -34.58 -5.00 16.15
N GLU A 103 -33.83 -5.95 15.62
CA GLU A 103 -32.73 -6.61 16.35
C GLU A 103 -31.31 -6.05 16.08
N SER A 104 -31.17 -4.94 15.35
CA SER A 104 -29.85 -4.44 14.95
C SER A 104 -29.53 -3.02 15.43
N GLN A 105 -29.87 -2.66 16.67
CA GLN A 105 -29.36 -1.41 17.25
C GLN A 105 -29.45 -1.31 18.78
N VAL A 106 -28.49 -1.90 19.51
CA VAL A 106 -27.87 -1.31 20.73
C VAL A 106 -26.52 -2.01 20.93
N ASP A 107 -25.41 -1.37 20.56
CA ASP A 107 -24.43 -0.98 21.58
C ASP A 107 -23.49 0.07 20.99
N GLU A 108 -23.75 1.29 21.42
CA GLU A 108 -22.95 2.47 21.18
C GLU A 108 -21.66 2.28 21.95
N ARG A 109 -20.58 1.94 21.24
CA ARG A 109 -19.26 1.70 21.81
C ARG A 109 -18.69 3.03 22.33
N ARG A 110 -19.08 3.31 23.57
CA ARG A 110 -18.41 4.08 24.62
C ARG A 110 -17.01 4.54 24.21
N VAL A 111 -16.92 5.81 23.83
CA VAL A 111 -15.70 6.62 23.91
C VAL A 111 -15.30 6.64 25.40
N VAL A 112 -14.22 5.93 25.75
CA VAL A 112 -13.47 6.19 26.98
C VAL A 112 -12.01 6.39 26.59
N THR A 113 -11.69 7.66 26.38
CA THR A 113 -10.36 8.21 26.56
C THR A 113 -10.12 8.40 28.05
N GLY A 114 -9.07 7.75 28.58
CA GLY A 114 -8.33 8.14 29.79
C GLY A 114 -8.99 7.92 31.16
N SER A 115 -8.35 7.10 32.01
CA SER A 115 -7.93 7.54 33.35
C SER A 115 -7.12 6.44 34.04
N ALA A 116 -5.94 6.82 34.51
CA ALA A 116 -5.04 6.02 35.32
C ALA A 116 -5.62 5.76 36.72
N GLU A 117 -5.09 4.72 37.38
CA GLU A 117 -4.96 4.55 38.83
C GLU A 117 -6.25 4.52 39.68
N SER A 118 -6.52 3.39 40.34
CA SER A 118 -6.72 3.35 41.81
C SER A 118 -7.04 1.94 42.35
N ALA A 119 -6.34 1.61 43.44
CA ALA A 119 -6.75 0.76 44.56
C ALA A 119 -6.94 -0.75 44.27
N ALA A 120 -6.00 -1.64 44.57
CA ALA A 120 -5.52 -2.01 45.90
C ALA A 120 -6.65 -2.09 46.95
N LEU A 121 -6.77 -3.26 47.60
CA LEU A 121 -7.68 -3.62 48.70
C LEU A 121 -9.04 -4.19 48.27
N ARG A 122 -9.12 -5.53 48.22
CA ARG A 122 -9.88 -6.33 49.20
C ARG A 122 -9.73 -7.83 48.93
N LEU A 123 -8.88 -8.45 49.75
CA LEU A 123 -8.77 -9.89 49.91
C LEU A 123 -9.87 -10.39 50.85
N ARG A 124 -10.48 -11.52 50.44
CA ARG A 124 -11.33 -12.50 51.19
C ARG A 124 -12.82 -12.20 51.40
N VAL A 125 -13.68 -13.09 50.87
CA VAL A 125 -14.40 -14.17 51.58
C VAL A 125 -15.11 -15.06 50.52
N PRO A 126 -15.34 -16.38 50.75
CA PRO A 126 -15.62 -17.36 49.70
C PRO A 126 -17.12 -17.67 49.52
N LEU A 127 -17.41 -18.39 48.42
CA LEU A 127 -18.60 -19.19 48.16
C LEU A 127 -19.86 -18.47 47.62
N GLN A 128 -20.05 -18.51 46.29
CA GLN A 128 -21.28 -19.08 45.74
C GLN A 128 -21.09 -19.43 44.26
N GLN A 129 -21.14 -20.74 44.00
CA GLN A 129 -21.23 -21.34 42.68
C GLN A 129 -22.57 -20.95 42.05
N VAL A 130 -22.59 -19.80 41.37
CA VAL A 130 -23.70 -19.40 40.49
C VAL A 130 -23.22 -19.60 39.06
N GLN A 131 -24.03 -20.37 38.35
CA GLN A 131 -23.91 -20.74 36.95
C GLN A 131 -23.74 -19.49 36.09
N ALA A 132 -22.49 -19.09 35.86
CA ALA A 132 -22.14 -17.93 35.06
C ALA A 132 -22.31 -18.31 33.59
N GLN A 133 -23.49 -18.00 33.05
CA GLN A 133 -23.64 -17.85 31.60
C GLN A 133 -22.58 -16.83 31.16
N PRO A 134 -21.64 -17.18 30.25
CA PRO A 134 -20.64 -16.25 29.79
C PRO A 134 -21.37 -15.04 29.20
N SER A 135 -21.10 -13.86 29.76
CA SER A 135 -21.75 -12.63 29.29
C SER A 135 -21.61 -12.53 27.77
N PRO A 136 -22.67 -12.18 27.02
CA PRO A 136 -22.66 -12.22 25.55
C PRO A 136 -21.51 -11.41 24.92
N LEU A 137 -21.00 -10.39 25.62
CA LEU A 137 -19.84 -9.59 25.23
C LEU A 137 -18.51 -10.37 25.21
N LEU A 138 -18.32 -11.33 26.13
CA LEU A 138 -17.13 -12.18 26.13
C LEU A 138 -17.18 -13.19 24.98
N ILE A 139 -18.38 -13.73 24.70
CA ILE A 139 -18.59 -14.64 23.58
C ILE A 139 -18.28 -13.92 22.27
N THR A 140 -18.86 -12.74 22.02
CA THR A 140 -18.59 -11.97 20.79
C THR A 140 -17.12 -11.58 20.69
N SER A 141 -16.48 -11.16 21.78
CA SER A 141 -15.04 -10.87 21.81
C SER A 141 -14.18 -12.10 21.46
N THR A 142 -14.54 -13.29 21.93
CA THR A 142 -13.82 -14.53 21.58
C THR A 142 -13.97 -14.88 20.11
N TRP A 143 -15.16 -14.74 19.53
CA TRP A 143 -15.38 -14.98 18.10
C TRP A 143 -14.62 -14.00 17.21
N ILE A 144 -14.56 -12.72 17.59
CA ILE A 144 -13.77 -11.71 16.89
C ILE A 144 -12.28 -12.08 16.93
N LEU A 145 -11.77 -12.48 18.10
CA LEU A 145 -10.38 -12.89 18.25
C LEU A 145 -10.06 -14.14 17.41
N MET A 146 -10.96 -15.12 17.38
CA MET A 146 -10.83 -16.30 16.54
C MET A 146 -10.86 -15.94 15.04
N ALA A 147 -11.74 -15.05 14.61
CA ALA A 147 -11.81 -14.60 13.22
C ALA A 147 -10.51 -13.87 12.78
N VAL A 148 -9.98 -12.99 13.63
CA VAL A 148 -8.73 -12.26 13.35
C VAL A 148 -7.54 -13.22 13.31
N THR A 149 -7.45 -14.18 14.23
CA THR A 149 -6.37 -15.18 14.22
C THR A 149 -6.44 -16.07 12.97
N LEU A 150 -7.63 -16.51 12.55
CA LEU A 150 -7.83 -17.24 11.29
C LEU A 150 -7.44 -16.41 10.06
N GLN A 151 -7.82 -15.13 10.03
CA GLN A 151 -7.49 -14.24 8.92
C GLN A 151 -5.97 -14.00 8.83
N THR A 152 -5.30 -13.74 9.96
CA THR A 152 -3.85 -13.55 9.98
C THR A 152 -3.09 -14.80 9.55
N LEU A 153 -3.51 -16.00 9.98
CA LEU A 153 -2.92 -17.27 9.53
C LEU A 153 -3.16 -17.52 8.03
N SER A 154 -4.34 -17.16 7.51
CA SER A 154 -4.65 -17.22 6.08
C SER A 154 -3.72 -16.30 5.27
N LEU A 155 -3.53 -15.05 5.71
CA LEU A 155 -2.56 -14.15 5.09
C LEU A 155 -1.16 -14.76 5.14
N ILE A 156 -0.68 -15.22 6.29
CA ILE A 156 0.67 -15.79 6.43
C ILE A 156 0.88 -16.98 5.47
N SER A 157 -0.11 -17.87 5.35
CA SER A 157 -0.04 -19.02 4.42
C SER A 157 -0.10 -18.62 2.95
N CYS A 158 -0.88 -17.58 2.61
CA CYS A 158 -0.93 -17.00 1.28
C CYS A 158 0.43 -16.37 0.90
N TRP A 159 1.02 -15.59 1.80
CA TRP A 159 2.36 -15.02 1.63
C TRP A 159 3.43 -16.10 1.47
N ALA A 160 3.42 -17.14 2.31
CA ALA A 160 4.34 -18.27 2.18
C ALA A 160 4.19 -18.98 0.82
N SER A 161 2.95 -19.22 0.38
CA SER A 161 2.66 -19.85 -0.91
C SER A 161 3.08 -18.98 -2.11
N CYS A 162 2.91 -17.66 -2.02
CA CYS A 162 3.41 -16.71 -3.02
C CYS A 162 4.95 -16.73 -3.13
N THR A 163 5.67 -16.84 -2.01
CA THR A 163 7.15 -16.94 -2.06
C THR A 163 7.64 -18.23 -2.71
N VAL A 164 6.97 -19.37 -2.43
CA VAL A 164 7.30 -20.65 -3.06
C VAL A 164 6.96 -20.64 -4.56
N TRP A 165 5.82 -20.06 -4.93
CA TRP A 165 5.41 -19.94 -6.33
C TRP A 165 6.35 -19.04 -7.13
N THR A 166 6.71 -17.87 -6.61
CA THR A 166 7.68 -16.98 -7.25
C THR A 166 9.04 -17.68 -7.40
N GLN A 167 9.55 -18.36 -6.37
CA GLN A 167 10.82 -19.10 -6.43
C GLN A 167 10.80 -20.22 -7.51
N ARG A 168 9.67 -20.93 -7.67
CA ARG A 168 9.49 -21.97 -8.69
C ARG A 168 9.34 -21.39 -10.11
N CYS A 169 8.67 -20.25 -10.26
CA CYS A 169 8.56 -19.52 -11.51
C CYS A 169 9.91 -18.93 -11.97
N PHE A 170 10.70 -18.37 -11.05
CA PHE A 170 12.06 -17.89 -11.35
C PHE A 170 13.02 -19.03 -11.68
N SER A 171 12.90 -20.19 -11.02
CA SER A 171 13.73 -21.36 -11.33
C SER A 171 13.42 -21.93 -12.72
N ASN A 172 12.14 -22.10 -13.08
CA ASN A 172 11.74 -22.64 -14.38
C ASN A 172 12.08 -21.72 -15.56
N THR A 173 11.89 -20.40 -15.40
CA THR A 173 12.23 -19.42 -16.44
C THR A 173 13.74 -19.31 -16.66
N LEU A 174 14.57 -19.42 -15.61
CA LEU A 174 16.03 -19.34 -15.71
C LEU A 174 16.63 -20.59 -16.36
N PHE A 175 16.07 -21.78 -16.11
CA PHE A 175 16.48 -23.03 -16.80
C PHE A 175 16.07 -23.08 -18.27
N GLN A 176 14.88 -22.61 -18.62
CA GLN A 176 14.39 -22.58 -20.00
C GLN A 176 15.16 -21.55 -20.84
N ASN A 177 15.41 -20.36 -20.26
CA ASN A 177 16.22 -19.33 -20.90
C ASN A 177 17.68 -19.78 -21.05
N GLN A 178 18.28 -20.49 -20.09
CA GLN A 178 19.64 -21.05 -20.24
C GLN A 178 19.76 -22.04 -21.41
N ARG A 179 18.79 -22.94 -21.60
CA ARG A 179 18.81 -23.91 -22.72
C ARG A 179 18.60 -23.24 -24.06
N ALA A 180 17.68 -22.26 -24.14
CA ALA A 180 17.49 -21.44 -25.32
C ALA A 180 18.74 -20.61 -25.62
N TRP A 181 19.35 -19.95 -24.64
CA TRP A 181 20.55 -19.15 -24.86
C TRP A 181 21.72 -20.00 -25.38
N ARG A 182 21.88 -21.24 -24.87
CA ARG A 182 22.91 -22.18 -25.36
C ARG A 182 22.65 -22.66 -26.79
N SER A 183 21.39 -22.90 -27.18
CA SER A 183 21.07 -23.29 -28.57
C SER A 183 21.23 -22.13 -29.55
N TRP A 184 20.86 -20.92 -29.14
CA TRP A 184 21.05 -19.69 -29.92
C TRP A 184 22.54 -19.35 -30.09
N ARG A 185 23.36 -19.52 -29.05
CA ARG A 185 24.83 -19.31 -29.12
C ARG A 185 25.51 -20.30 -30.06
N LYS A 186 25.06 -21.55 -30.10
CA LYS A 186 25.59 -22.56 -31.05
C LYS A 186 25.22 -22.21 -32.50
N ARG A 187 23.98 -21.78 -32.75
CA ARG A 187 23.50 -21.43 -34.10
C ARG A 187 24.11 -20.14 -34.67
N SER A 188 24.60 -19.25 -33.82
CA SER A 188 25.23 -17.98 -34.22
C SER A 188 26.73 -18.11 -34.53
N VAL A 189 27.42 -19.12 -33.97
CA VAL A 189 28.84 -19.39 -34.31
C VAL A 189 28.98 -20.05 -35.68
N GLU A 190 27.96 -20.80 -36.13
CA GLU A 190 28.02 -21.57 -37.39
C GLU A 190 27.68 -20.75 -38.65
N LYS A 191 27.28 -19.48 -38.51
CA LYS A 191 26.95 -18.58 -39.63
C LYS A 191 27.93 -17.42 -39.83
N LEU A 192 29.14 -17.49 -39.26
CA LEU A 192 30.17 -16.48 -39.48
C LEU A 192 30.92 -16.77 -40.81
N ILE A 193 30.31 -16.42 -41.94
CA ILE A 193 31.00 -16.37 -43.24
C ILE A 193 32.04 -15.23 -43.17
N PRO A 194 33.32 -15.43 -43.53
CA PRO A 194 34.32 -14.37 -43.50
C PRO A 194 33.97 -13.27 -44.51
N TYR A 195 33.69 -12.06 -44.04
CA TYR A 195 33.40 -10.91 -44.89
C TYR A 195 34.70 -10.27 -45.40
N GLN A 196 34.98 -10.38 -46.70
CA GLN A 196 36.08 -9.65 -47.36
C GLN A 196 35.55 -8.27 -47.82
N PRO A 197 36.13 -7.13 -47.36
CA PRO A 197 35.62 -5.81 -47.74
C PRO A 197 36.02 -5.43 -49.17
N PRO A 198 35.17 -4.68 -49.91
CA PRO A 198 35.55 -4.09 -51.18
C PRO A 198 36.61 -2.99 -50.98
N THR A 199 37.61 -2.93 -51.85
CA THR A 199 38.65 -1.88 -51.86
C THR A 199 38.04 -0.54 -52.25
N LEU A 200 37.86 0.37 -51.30
CA LEU A 200 37.48 1.75 -51.58
C LEU A 200 38.72 2.55 -52.01
N PRO A 201 38.66 3.34 -53.10
CA PRO A 201 39.78 4.19 -53.51
C PRO A 201 40.00 5.31 -52.49
N LEU A 202 41.27 5.53 -52.14
CA LEU A 202 41.73 6.52 -51.17
C LEU A 202 41.39 7.94 -51.67
N TRP A 203 40.45 8.61 -51.01
CA TRP A 203 40.05 9.99 -51.35
C TRP A 203 41.15 10.98 -50.92
N GLY A 204 41.67 11.78 -51.85
CA GLY A 204 42.81 12.66 -51.58
C GLY A 204 43.23 13.53 -52.77
N PRO A 205 44.38 14.23 -52.68
CA PRO A 205 44.85 15.25 -53.64
C PRO A 205 45.02 14.75 -55.08
N HIS A 206 45.02 13.43 -55.29
CA HIS A 206 45.19 12.80 -56.60
C HIS A 206 43.88 12.70 -57.42
N GLN A 207 42.72 13.12 -56.88
CA GLN A 207 41.45 13.15 -57.62
C GLN A 207 41.05 14.57 -58.03
N GLN A 208 40.60 14.74 -59.28
CA GLN A 208 40.26 16.04 -59.90
C GLN A 208 39.07 16.77 -59.23
N SER A 209 38.26 16.07 -58.44
CA SER A 209 37.14 16.63 -57.68
C SER A 209 37.54 17.17 -56.30
N TRP A 210 38.80 17.02 -55.89
CA TRP A 210 39.28 17.48 -54.59
C TRP A 210 39.51 19.00 -54.59
N ARG A 211 38.74 19.74 -53.79
CA ARG A 211 38.91 21.18 -53.57
C ARG A 211 39.37 21.44 -52.13
N PRO A 212 40.59 21.92 -51.89
CA PRO A 212 40.98 22.37 -50.56
C PRO A 212 40.25 23.66 -50.22
N LEU A 213 39.57 23.70 -49.08
CA LEU A 213 39.07 24.93 -48.48
C LEU A 213 40.28 25.77 -48.06
N MET A 214 40.62 26.77 -48.86
CA MET A 214 41.64 27.77 -48.53
C MET A 214 40.99 28.83 -47.62
N ASN A 215 41.54 28.99 -46.41
CA ASN A 215 41.47 30.20 -45.60
C ASN A 215 42.85 30.85 -45.61
#